data_AF-A0AAP2WJ78-F1
#
_entry.id   AF-A0AAP2WJ78-F1
#
_cell.length_a   1.000
_cell.length_b   1.000
_cell.length_c   1.000
_cell.angle_alpha   90.00
_cell.angle_beta   90.00
_cell.angle_gamma   90.00
#
_symmetry.space_group_name_H-M   'P 1'
#
loop_
_entity.id
_entity.type
_entity.pdbx_description
1 polymer ?
#
loop_
_entity_poly.entity_id
_entity_poly.type
_entity_poly.pdbx_seq_one_letter_code
_entity_poly.pdbx_strand_id
1 'polypeptide(L)' 'MSSAQREAVVHAHPRGEGFKECIICAFADGLRHRPQTAFGNVKTDVLLDQVPGFKPTNFVQVIRTSPWAA' A
#
# COMPACT_ATOMS: atom_id res chain seq x y z
N MET A 1 -10.77 0.59 -23.17
CA MET A 1 -9.33 0.36 -23.35
C MET A 1 -9.15 -0.98 -24.05
N SER A 2 -8.75 -0.97 -25.32
CA SER A 2 -8.47 -2.20 -26.08
C SER A 2 -7.09 -2.77 -25.71
N SER A 3 -6.82 -4.02 -26.09
CA SER A 3 -5.49 -4.63 -25.97
C SER A 3 -4.42 -3.80 -26.69
N ALA A 4 -4.69 -3.38 -27.92
CA ALA A 4 -3.79 -2.55 -28.72
C ALA A 4 -3.40 -1.23 -28.02
N GLN A 5 -4.34 -0.59 -27.32
CA GLN A 5 -4.05 0.63 -26.55
C GLN A 5 -3.11 0.34 -25.36
N ARG A 6 -3.28 -0.79 -24.67
CA ARG A 6 -2.40 -1.18 -23.56
C ARG A 6 -1.00 -1.54 -24.05
N GLU A 7 -0.91 -2.25 -25.17
CA GLU A 7 0.35 -2.63 -25.80
C GLU A 7 1.15 -1.41 -26.25
N ALA A 8 0.50 -0.43 -26.89
CA ALA A 8 1.15 0.82 -27.27
C ALA A 8 1.77 1.56 -26.08
N VAL A 9 1.07 1.61 -24.94
CA VAL A 9 1.58 2.23 -23.71
C VAL A 9 2.76 1.44 -23.13
N VAL A 10 2.67 0.11 -23.06
CA VAL A 10 3.76 -0.73 -22.52
C VAL A 10 4.98 -0.70 -23.43
N HIS A 11 4.80 -0.59 -24.74
CA HIS A 11 5.89 -0.44 -25.70
C HIS A 11 6.57 0.93 -25.56
N ALA A 12 5.80 2.02 -25.43
CA ALA A 12 6.34 3.37 -25.23
C ALA A 12 6.96 3.58 -23.84
N HIS A 13 6.49 2.84 -22.83
CA HIS A 13 6.98 2.88 -21.45
C HIS A 13 7.33 1.47 -20.94
N PRO A 14 8.47 0.90 -21.37
CA PRO A 14 8.88 -0.43 -20.96
C PRO A 14 9.00 -0.55 -19.45
N ARG A 15 8.37 -1.57 -18.88
CA ARG A 15 8.53 -1.91 -17.46
C ARG A 15 9.85 -2.66 -17.34
N GLY A 16 10.84 -2.03 -16.69
CA GLY A 16 12.14 -2.65 -16.45
C GLY A 16 12.04 -3.94 -15.63
N GLU A 17 13.18 -4.60 -15.46
CA GLU A 17 13.29 -5.77 -14.57
C GLU A 17 12.85 -5.40 -13.15
N GLY A 18 12.18 -6.31 -12.45
CA GLY A 18 11.75 -6.09 -11.07
C GLY A 18 10.67 -5.02 -10.90
N PHE A 19 9.98 -4.58 -11.96
CA PHE A 19 8.99 -3.50 -11.89
C PHE A 19 7.97 -3.62 -10.76
N LYS A 20 7.51 -4.84 -10.44
CA LYS A 20 6.57 -5.08 -9.33
C LYS A 20 7.21 -4.76 -7.97
N GLU A 21 8.45 -5.19 -7.75
CA GLU A 21 9.21 -4.87 -6.54
C GLU A 21 9.47 -3.37 -6.45
N CYS A 22 9.80 -2.71 -7.57
CA CYS A 22 9.95 -1.26 -7.59
C CYS A 22 8.67 -0.52 -7.18
N ILE A 23 7.49 -1.00 -7.61
CA ILE A 23 6.20 -0.44 -7.17
C ILE A 23 6.02 -0.61 -5.65
N ILE A 24 6.29 -1.80 -5.13
CA ILE A 24 6.15 -2.12 -3.70
C ILE A 24 7.11 -1.24 -2.87
N CYS A 25 8.38 -1.18 -3.25
CA CYS A 25 9.39 -0.32 -2.61
C CYS A 25 8.97 1.16 -2.64
N ALA A 26 8.51 1.67 -3.78
CA ALA A 26 8.08 3.06 -3.90
C ALA A 26 6.89 3.39 -2.98
N PHE A 27 5.92 2.48 -2.85
CA PHE A 27 4.84 2.65 -1.88
C PHE A 27 5.37 2.64 -0.44
N ALA A 28 6.25 1.70 -0.09
CA ALA A 28 6.83 1.63 1.24
C ALA A 28 7.60 2.90 1.60
N ASP A 29 8.48 3.37 0.72
CA ASP A 29 9.25 4.61 0.88
C ASP A 29 8.33 5.82 1.11
N GLY A 30 7.27 5.91 0.30
CA GLY A 30 6.27 6.98 0.41
C GLY A 30 5.43 6.94 1.69
N LEU A 31 5.42 5.85 2.43
CA LEU A 31 4.55 5.65 3.60
C LEU A 31 5.31 5.47 4.91
N ARG A 32 6.59 5.10 4.90
CA ARG A 32 7.41 4.87 6.11
C ARG A 32 7.39 6.05 7.08
N HIS A 33 7.29 7.28 6.57
CA HIS A 33 7.25 8.50 7.39
C HIS A 33 5.83 8.85 7.90
N ARG A 34 4.77 8.20 7.39
CA ARG A 34 3.37 8.39 7.78
C ARG A 34 2.59 7.06 7.77
N PRO A 35 3.04 6.04 8.52
CA PRO A 35 2.47 4.69 8.45
C PRO A 35 1.00 4.64 8.89
N GLN A 36 0.55 5.55 9.75
CA GLN A 36 -0.83 5.68 10.19
C GLN A 36 -1.83 5.96 9.04
N THR A 37 -1.36 6.53 7.93
CA THR A 37 -2.21 6.82 6.76
C THR A 37 -2.61 5.57 5.97
N ALA A 38 -1.98 4.44 6.26
CA ALA A 38 -2.36 3.14 5.69
C ALA A 38 -3.60 2.54 6.35
N PHE A 39 -4.05 3.10 7.48
CA PHE A 39 -5.20 2.57 8.22
C PHE A 39 -6.45 2.45 7.33
N GLY A 40 -7.00 1.23 7.28
CA GLY A 40 -8.22 0.93 6.52
C GLY A 40 -8.03 0.81 5.00
N ASN A 41 -6.80 0.77 4.49
CA ASN A 41 -6.55 0.61 3.05
C ASN A 41 -5.41 -0.38 2.74
N VAL A 42 -5.32 -0.77 1.47
CA VAL A 42 -4.39 -1.81 0.95
C VAL A 42 -2.91 -1.52 1.20
N LYS A 43 -2.56 -0.26 1.47
CA LYS A 43 -1.17 0.10 1.78
C LYS A 43 -0.68 -0.47 3.12
N THR A 44 -1.60 -0.95 3.96
CA THR A 44 -1.26 -1.72 5.17
C THR A 44 -0.45 -2.95 4.81
N ASP A 45 -0.79 -3.65 3.72
CA ASP A 45 -0.10 -4.88 3.30
C ASP A 45 1.32 -4.57 2.81
N VAL A 46 1.51 -3.45 2.11
CA VAL A 46 2.84 -2.97 1.70
C VAL A 46 3.72 -2.71 2.91
N LEU A 47 3.19 -2.04 3.93
CA LEU A 47 3.95 -1.73 5.15
C LEU A 47 4.25 -2.98 5.97
N LEU A 48 3.32 -3.95 6.03
CA LEU A 48 3.54 -5.24 6.69
C LEU A 48 4.71 -6.01 6.06
N ASP A 49 4.80 -5.97 4.73
CA ASP A 49 5.85 -6.66 3.97
C ASP A 49 7.20 -5.92 4.07
N GLN A 50 7.20 -4.60 3.95
CA GLN A 50 8.42 -3.81 3.71
C GLN A 50 8.99 -3.09 4.94
N VAL A 51 8.28 -3.05 6.07
CA VAL A 51 8.70 -2.30 7.26
C VAL A 51 8.78 -3.23 8.48
N PRO A 52 10.01 -3.66 8.87
CA PRO A 52 10.19 -4.52 10.03
C PRO A 52 9.56 -3.92 11.29
N GLY A 53 8.71 -4.72 11.94
CA GLY A 53 8.04 -4.32 13.18
C GLY A 53 6.83 -3.40 13.01
N PHE A 54 6.41 -3.08 11.78
CA PHE A 54 5.14 -2.40 11.56
C PHE A 54 3.98 -3.24 12.09
N LYS A 55 3.07 -2.59 12.84
CA LYS A 55 1.85 -3.21 13.36
C LYS A 55 0.64 -2.39 12.92
N PRO A 56 -0.28 -2.97 12.13
CA PRO A 56 -1.51 -2.31 11.76
C PRO A 56 -2.35 -1.95 13.00
N THR A 57 -3.04 -0.82 12.95
CA THR A 57 -4.02 -0.47 13.97
C THR A 57 -5.20 -1.45 13.93
N ASN A 58 -5.55 -2.00 15.09
CA ASN A 58 -6.72 -2.87 15.22
C ASN A 58 -8.00 -2.03 15.34
N PHE A 59 -8.76 -1.93 14.25
CA PHE A 59 -10.00 -1.15 14.22
C PHE A 59 -11.05 -1.63 15.24
N VAL A 60 -11.19 -2.94 15.44
CA VAL A 60 -12.14 -3.50 16.42
C VAL A 60 -11.76 -3.09 17.84
N GLN A 61 -10.47 -3.04 18.17
CA GLN A 61 -10.01 -2.55 19.46
C GLN A 61 -10.31 -1.05 19.64
N VAL A 62 -10.17 -0.24 18.60
CA VAL A 62 -10.55 1.18 18.62
C VAL A 62 -12.04 1.33 18.94
N ILE A 63 -12.92 0.54 18.31
CA ILE A 63 -14.36 0.55 18.63
C ILE A 63 -14.61 0.15 20.08
N ARG A 64 -14.01 -0.95 20.55
CA ARG A 64 -14.21 -1.47 21.92
C ARG A 64 -13.71 -0.53 23.02
N THR A 65 -12.74 0.32 22.72
CA THR A 65 -12.14 1.28 23.67
C THR A 65 -12.67 2.70 23.49
N SER A 66 -13.63 2.89 22.59
CA SER A 66 -14.28 4.18 22.35
C SER A 66 -15.00 4.67 23.62
N PRO A 67 -14.93 5.96 23.98
CA PRO A 67 -15.54 6.50 25.20
C PRO A 67 -17.07 6.65 25.10
N TRP A 68 -17.66 6.15 24.03
CA TRP A 68 -19.09 6.28 23.78
C TRP A 68 -19.81 5.32 24.74
N ALA A 69 -20.63 5.88 25.63
CA ALA A 69 -21.52 5.09 26.46
C ALA A 69 -22.59 4.43 25.57
N ALA A 70 -22.92 3.18 25.91
CA ALA A 70 -24.03 2.45 25.29
C ALA A 70 -25.38 3.05 25.66
#